data_AF-A0A2U2M8K3-F1
#
_entry.id   AF-A0A2U2M8K3-F1
#
_cell.length_a   1.000
_cell.length_b   1.000
_cell.length_c   1.000
_cell.angle_alpha   90.00
_cell.angle_beta   90.00
_cell.angle_gamma   90.00
#
_symmetry.space_group_name_H-M   'P 1'
#
loop_
_entity.id
_entity.type
_entity.pdbx_description
1 polymer ?
#
loop_
_entity_poly.entity_id
_entity_poly.type
_entity_poly.pdbx_seq_one_letter_code
_entity_poly.pdbx_strand_id
1 'polypeptide(L)'
;MSRAKKYFYVNVRLLNGRCMIYKLPRDLQYPMWQYVNENPKKWQNLLKEALINVPIRPYKNNKSVIRVGIIKSVFIKKEIRVWSARSQFLVSSNWKKKNYQELKKYRSFLKHDFSTWNQILIDIDTLRWWFRFRK
;
A
#
# COMPACT_ATOMS: atom_id res chain seq x y z
N MET A 1 4.20 -14.09 -30.90
CA MET A 1 4.62 -12.98 -30.01
C MET A 1 3.94 -13.13 -28.65
N SER A 2 4.67 -13.20 -27.54
CA SER A 2 4.03 -13.21 -26.21
C SER A 2 3.48 -11.83 -25.87
N ARG A 3 2.18 -11.73 -25.51
CA ARG A 3 1.61 -10.47 -25.01
C ARG A 3 2.26 -10.14 -23.67
N ALA A 4 3.12 -9.12 -23.65
CA ALA A 4 3.79 -8.66 -22.43
C ALA A 4 2.76 -8.40 -21.32
N LYS A 5 2.87 -9.16 -20.22
CA LYS A 5 1.86 -9.20 -19.16
C LYS A 5 1.76 -7.84 -18.47
N LYS A 6 0.54 -7.30 -18.37
CA LYS A 6 0.25 -6.03 -17.71
C LYS A 6 -0.04 -6.28 -16.23
N TYR A 7 0.43 -5.39 -15.37
CA TYR A 7 0.21 -5.42 -13.94
C TYR A 7 -0.17 -4.04 -13.42
N PHE A 8 -0.88 -4.01 -12.29
CA PHE A 8 -1.11 -2.82 -11.49
C PHE A 8 0.12 -2.46 -10.66
N TYR A 9 0.43 -1.18 -10.67
CA TYR A 9 1.49 -0.52 -9.92
C TYR A 9 0.92 0.65 -9.14
N VAL A 10 1.57 0.98 -8.03
CA VAL A 10 1.24 2.12 -7.17
C VAL A 10 2.45 3.02 -6.99
N ASN A 11 2.25 4.32 -7.12
CA ASN A 11 3.22 5.32 -6.67
C ASN A 11 2.94 5.64 -5.20
N VAL A 12 3.89 5.34 -4.32
CA VAL A 12 3.76 5.42 -2.87
C VAL A 12 4.70 6.49 -2.34
N ARG A 13 4.15 7.47 -1.63
CA ARG A 13 4.93 8.48 -0.90
C ARG A 13 5.16 8.02 0.54
N LEU A 14 6.41 8.05 0.98
CA LEU A 14 6.83 7.76 2.34
C LEU A 14 6.82 9.03 3.21
N LEU A 15 6.90 8.87 4.53
CA LEU A 15 6.92 9.99 5.48
C LEU A 15 8.12 10.93 5.31
N ASN A 16 9.26 10.41 4.82
CA ASN A 16 10.44 11.20 4.47
C ASN A 16 10.30 11.97 3.13
N GLY A 17 9.09 12.02 2.55
CA GLY A 17 8.80 12.71 1.30
C GLY A 17 9.16 11.94 0.03
N ARG A 18 9.97 10.89 0.10
CA ARG A 18 10.37 10.09 -1.08
C ARG A 18 9.15 9.38 -1.70
N CYS A 19 9.06 9.43 -3.01
CA CYS A 19 8.07 8.69 -3.80
C CYS A 19 8.75 7.46 -4.44
N MET A 20 8.11 6.30 -4.38
CA MET A 20 8.62 5.04 -4.90
C MET A 20 7.52 4.25 -5.59
N ILE A 21 7.86 3.56 -6.68
CA ILE A 21 6.91 2.72 -7.44
C ILE A 21 7.00 1.28 -6.93
N TYR A 22 5.85 0.70 -6.62
CA TYR A 22 5.72 -0.71 -6.24
C TYR A 22 4.73 -1.44 -7.13
N LYS A 23 4.98 -2.73 -7.38
CA LYS A 23 4.00 -3.65 -7.97
C LYS A 23 2.96 -4.02 -6.92
N LEU A 24 1.66 -4.04 -7.25
CA LEU A 24 0.67 -4.62 -6.35
C LEU A 24 0.91 -6.15 -6.22
N PRO A 25 0.72 -6.74 -5.04
CA PRO A 25 0.84 -8.20 -4.85
C PRO A 25 -0.15 -8.95 -5.74
N ARG A 26 0.18 -10.20 -6.09
CA ARG A 26 -0.56 -11.00 -7.07
C ARG A 26 -2.04 -11.14 -6.70
N ASP A 27 -2.32 -11.28 -5.41
CA ASP A 27 -3.65 -11.49 -4.84
C ASP A 27 -4.59 -10.30 -5.08
N LEU A 28 -4.03 -9.08 -5.24
CA LEU A 28 -4.79 -7.87 -5.58
C LEU A 28 -4.88 -7.63 -7.09
N GLN A 29 -4.08 -8.31 -7.92
CA GLN A 29 -4.12 -8.09 -9.38
C GLN A 29 -5.45 -8.52 -9.98
N TYR A 30 -6.03 -9.65 -9.54
CA TYR A 30 -7.30 -10.14 -10.06
C TYR A 30 -8.51 -9.28 -9.63
N PRO A 31 -8.71 -8.96 -8.34
CA PRO A 31 -9.78 -8.03 -7.91
C PRO A 31 -9.66 -6.64 -8.56
N MET A 32 -8.44 -6.13 -8.77
CA MET A 32 -8.23 -4.87 -9.48
C MET A 32 -8.69 -4.94 -10.94
N TRP A 33 -8.49 -6.07 -11.65
CA TRP A 33 -9.00 -6.24 -13.02
C TRP A 33 -10.53 -6.30 -13.06
N GLN A 34 -11.18 -6.98 -12.10
CA GLN A 34 -12.65 -6.98 -11.98
C GLN A 34 -13.17 -5.55 -11.78
N TYR A 35 -12.61 -4.82 -10.81
CA TYR A 35 -13.01 -3.44 -10.53
C TYR A 35 -12.73 -2.47 -11.70
N VAL A 36 -11.68 -2.70 -12.50
CA VAL A 36 -11.43 -1.93 -13.74
C VAL A 36 -12.51 -2.16 -14.78
N ASN A 37 -12.99 -3.39 -14.93
CA ASN A 37 -14.04 -3.72 -15.90
C ASN A 37 -15.39 -3.12 -15.49
N GLU A 38 -15.71 -3.14 -14.18
CA GLU A 38 -16.92 -2.54 -13.62
C GLU A 38 -16.87 -1.01 -13.58
N ASN A 39 -15.70 -0.42 -13.27
CA ASN A 39 -15.52 1.02 -13.01
C ASN A 39 -14.43 1.66 -13.91
N PRO A 40 -14.50 1.54 -15.26
CA PRO A 40 -13.40 1.86 -16.17
C PRO A 40 -12.97 3.34 -16.14
N LYS A 41 -13.87 4.26 -15.77
CA LYS A 41 -13.57 5.70 -15.64
C LYS A 41 -13.06 6.13 -14.25
N LYS A 42 -13.18 5.28 -13.21
CA LYS A 42 -12.93 5.68 -11.81
C LYS A 42 -11.92 4.79 -11.05
N TRP A 43 -11.54 3.63 -11.59
CA TRP A 43 -10.70 2.64 -10.91
C TRP A 43 -9.38 3.17 -10.30
N GLN A 44 -8.76 4.17 -10.93
CA GLN A 44 -7.52 4.80 -10.43
C GLN A 44 -7.68 5.46 -9.05
N ASN A 45 -8.91 5.84 -8.69
CA ASN A 45 -9.21 6.47 -7.39
C ASN A 45 -9.39 5.46 -6.25
N LEU A 46 -9.58 4.15 -6.53
CA LEU A 46 -9.91 3.12 -5.53
C LEU A 46 -8.91 3.08 -4.36
N LEU A 47 -7.61 3.10 -4.68
CA LEU A 47 -6.53 3.06 -3.69
C LEU A 47 -5.89 4.44 -3.48
N LYS A 48 -6.47 5.51 -4.03
CA LYS A 48 -5.91 6.86 -3.88
C LYS A 48 -6.00 7.28 -2.40
N GLU A 49 -4.89 7.75 -1.87
CA GLU A 49 -4.72 8.06 -0.44
C GLU A 49 -4.88 6.87 0.53
N ALA A 50 -4.88 5.64 0.03
CA ALA A 50 -4.77 4.46 0.89
C ALA A 50 -3.36 4.36 1.48
N LEU A 51 -3.26 3.88 2.72
CA LEU A 51 -1.99 3.53 3.35
C LEU A 51 -1.62 2.09 2.98
N ILE A 52 -0.35 1.84 2.64
CA ILE A 52 0.12 0.51 2.23
C ILE A 52 1.48 0.19 2.82
N ASN A 53 1.64 -1.07 3.23
CA ASN A 53 2.91 -1.61 3.70
C ASN A 53 3.87 -1.86 2.53
N VAL A 54 5.05 -1.24 2.57
CA VAL A 54 6.06 -1.36 1.52
C VAL A 54 7.46 -1.70 2.07
N PRO A 55 8.22 -2.56 1.38
CA PRO A 55 9.62 -2.80 1.73
C PRO A 55 10.48 -1.61 1.32
N ILE A 56 11.34 -1.13 2.23
CA ILE A 56 12.29 -0.02 1.94
C ILE A 56 13.74 -0.50 1.79
N ARG A 57 13.98 -1.81 1.91
CA ARG A 57 15.28 -2.46 1.72
C ARG A 57 15.08 -3.77 0.92
N PRO A 58 16.12 -4.31 0.29
CA PRO A 58 16.07 -5.65 -0.26
C PRO A 58 15.72 -6.69 0.82
N TYR A 59 15.00 -7.74 0.43
CA TYR A 59 14.75 -8.87 1.31
C TYR A 59 16.06 -9.63 1.58
N LYS A 60 16.42 -9.78 2.85
CA LYS A 60 17.46 -10.70 3.34
C LYS A 60 16.80 -11.74 4.23
N ASN A 61 17.05 -13.03 3.97
CA ASN A 61 16.47 -14.17 4.70
C ASN A 61 14.94 -14.05 4.86
N ASN A 62 14.24 -13.76 3.75
CA ASN A 62 12.80 -13.49 3.65
C ASN A 62 12.26 -12.31 4.50
N LYS A 63 13.14 -11.51 5.12
CA LYS A 63 12.81 -10.35 5.94
C LYS A 63 13.25 -9.05 5.25
N SER A 64 12.42 -8.01 5.32
CA SER A 64 12.74 -6.64 4.90
C SER A 64 12.32 -5.69 6.01
N VAL A 65 12.93 -4.51 6.08
CA VAL A 65 12.35 -3.38 6.81
C VAL A 65 11.11 -2.91 6.05
N ILE A 66 9.97 -2.86 6.72
CA ILE A 66 8.68 -2.44 6.17
C ILE A 66 8.32 -1.07 6.75
N ARG A 67 7.77 -0.19 5.92
CA ARG A 67 7.27 1.14 6.30
C ARG A 67 5.87 1.34 5.71
N VAL A 68 5.12 2.29 6.27
CA VAL A 68 3.80 2.66 5.75
C VAL A 68 3.93 3.89 4.88
N GLY A 69 3.52 3.78 3.61
CA GLY A 69 3.43 4.89 2.68
C GLY A 69 2.00 5.15 2.23
N ILE A 70 1.74 6.36 1.74
CA ILE A 70 0.45 6.74 1.17
C ILE A 70 0.48 6.61 -0.35
N ILE A 71 -0.51 5.95 -0.94
CA ILE A 71 -0.65 5.81 -2.38
C ILE A 71 -1.07 7.16 -2.99
N LYS A 72 -0.23 7.69 -3.89
CA LYS A 72 -0.47 8.92 -4.64
C LYS A 72 -1.23 8.67 -5.94
N SER A 73 -0.95 7.57 -6.61
CA SER A 73 -1.64 7.14 -7.84
C SER A 73 -1.51 5.64 -8.07
N VAL A 74 -2.46 5.08 -8.83
CA VAL A 74 -2.48 3.69 -9.31
C VAL A 74 -2.42 3.73 -10.83
N PHE A 75 -1.62 2.85 -11.44
CA PHE A 75 -1.48 2.77 -12.90
C PHE A 75 -1.22 1.34 -13.38
N ILE A 76 -1.54 1.07 -14.65
CA ILE A 76 -1.25 -0.21 -15.30
C ILE A 76 -0.01 -0.03 -16.18
N LYS A 77 0.96 -0.95 -16.09
CA LYS A 77 2.13 -0.97 -16.99
C LYS A 77 2.44 -2.42 -17.41
N LYS A 78 3.17 -2.58 -18.52
CA LYS A 78 3.88 -3.84 -18.81
C LYS A 78 4.82 -4.17 -17.64
N GLU A 79 5.12 -5.44 -17.43
CA GLU A 79 6.01 -5.88 -16.35
C GLU A 79 7.34 -5.11 -16.32
N ILE A 80 7.62 -4.46 -15.19
CA ILE A 80 8.89 -3.83 -14.85
C ILE A 80 9.45 -4.43 -13.55
N ARG A 81 10.78 -4.50 -13.46
CA ARG A 81 11.51 -5.05 -12.29
C ARG A 81 11.55 -4.03 -11.15
N VAL A 82 10.50 -4.02 -10.33
CA VAL A 82 10.39 -3.24 -9.09
C VAL A 82 9.96 -4.14 -7.93
N TRP A 83 10.08 -3.65 -6.70
CA TRP A 83 9.62 -4.38 -5.53
C TRP A 83 8.09 -4.45 -5.47
N SER A 84 7.57 -5.56 -4.93
CA SER A 84 6.14 -5.69 -4.63
C SER A 84 5.82 -5.02 -3.30
N ALA A 85 4.69 -4.31 -3.25
CA ALA A 85 4.06 -3.93 -2.00
C ALA A 85 3.48 -5.17 -1.28
N ARG A 86 3.16 -5.05 0.01
CA ARG A 86 2.45 -6.09 0.76
C ARG A 86 0.94 -5.96 0.58
N SER A 87 0.23 -7.04 0.84
CA SER A 87 -1.24 -7.15 0.69
C SER A 87 -2.01 -6.43 1.79
N GLN A 88 -1.40 -6.07 2.93
CA GLN A 88 -2.07 -5.23 3.92
C GLN A 88 -2.01 -3.75 3.53
N PHE A 89 -3.20 -3.17 3.30
CA PHE A 89 -3.42 -1.75 3.04
C PHE A 89 -4.71 -1.28 3.73
N LEU A 90 -4.83 0.03 3.94
CA LEU A 90 -6.02 0.69 4.49
C LEU A 90 -6.52 1.75 3.52
N VAL A 91 -7.73 1.56 2.98
CA VAL A 91 -8.40 2.53 2.10
C VAL A 91 -8.64 3.85 2.84
N SER A 92 -8.55 4.98 2.15
CA SER A 92 -8.66 6.34 2.72
C SER A 92 -9.92 6.57 3.56
N SER A 93 -11.06 6.01 3.14
CA SER A 93 -12.32 5.98 3.90
C SER A 93 -12.18 5.40 5.32
N ASN A 94 -11.30 4.41 5.49
CA ASN A 94 -11.22 3.57 6.70
C ASN A 94 -10.23 4.11 7.74
N TRP A 95 -9.43 5.14 7.42
CA TRP A 95 -8.46 5.69 8.38
C TRP A 95 -8.55 7.20 8.57
N LYS A 96 -9.03 7.99 7.58
CA LYS A 96 -9.12 9.45 7.70
C LYS A 96 -10.22 9.93 8.67
N LYS A 97 -11.41 9.33 8.61
CA LYS A 97 -12.61 9.77 9.36
C LYS A 97 -12.84 9.03 10.69
N LYS A 98 -11.86 8.25 11.16
CA LYS A 98 -12.09 7.22 12.18
C LYS A 98 -11.50 7.59 13.55
N ASN A 99 -12.19 7.16 14.60
CA ASN A 99 -11.77 7.41 15.98
C ASN A 99 -10.58 6.52 16.36
N TYR A 100 -9.84 6.91 17.40
CA TYR A 100 -8.59 6.23 17.80
C TYR A 100 -8.78 4.72 18.08
N GLN A 101 -9.92 4.32 18.65
CA GLN A 101 -10.26 2.92 18.91
C GLN A 101 -10.42 2.10 17.63
N GLU A 102 -11.00 2.67 16.57
CA GLU A 102 -11.14 2.01 15.27
C GLU A 102 -9.78 1.95 14.56
N LEU A 103 -9.00 3.04 14.62
CA LEU A 103 -7.63 3.06 14.13
C LEU A 103 -6.75 1.97 14.79
N LYS A 104 -6.97 1.66 16.07
CA LYS A 104 -6.28 0.56 16.78
C LYS A 104 -6.55 -0.81 16.12
N LYS A 105 -7.80 -1.08 15.68
CA LYS A 105 -8.15 -2.33 14.96
C LYS A 105 -7.40 -2.41 13.62
N TYR A 106 -7.39 -1.33 12.85
CA TYR A 106 -6.68 -1.25 11.57
C TYR A 106 -5.15 -1.31 11.70
N ARG A 107 -4.57 -0.74 12.77
CA ARG A 107 -3.15 -0.88 13.14
C ARG A 107 -2.76 -2.33 13.42
N SER A 108 -3.63 -3.09 14.10
CA SER A 108 -3.42 -4.54 14.31
C SER A 108 -3.42 -5.32 13.00
N PHE A 109 -4.34 -5.02 12.08
CA PHE A 109 -4.37 -5.64 10.74
C PHE A 109 -3.10 -5.35 9.93
N LEU A 110 -2.63 -4.09 9.91
CA LEU A 110 -1.40 -3.74 9.17
C LEU A 110 -0.13 -4.40 9.71
N LYS A 111 -0.09 -4.81 10.99
CA LYS A 111 1.15 -5.29 11.63
C LYS A 111 1.23 -6.80 11.84
N HIS A 112 0.12 -7.53 11.70
CA HIS A 112 -0.02 -8.92 12.11
C HIS A 112 1.12 -9.84 11.63
N ASP A 113 1.45 -9.81 10.33
CA ASP A 113 2.36 -10.77 9.71
C ASP A 113 3.86 -10.37 9.78
N PHE A 114 4.23 -9.47 10.70
CA PHE A 114 5.59 -8.93 10.78
C PHE A 114 6.24 -9.14 12.15
N SER A 115 7.57 -9.19 12.14
CA SER A 115 8.41 -9.16 13.35
C SER A 115 8.20 -7.88 14.17
N THR A 116 8.35 -7.97 15.49
CA THR A 116 8.09 -6.90 16.47
C THR A 116 8.66 -5.53 16.06
N TRP A 117 9.90 -5.48 15.55
CA TRP A 117 10.51 -4.25 15.04
C TRP A 117 9.74 -3.61 13.89
N ASN A 118 9.35 -4.41 12.89
CA ASN A 118 8.51 -3.92 11.79
C ASN A 118 7.11 -3.53 12.28
N GLN A 119 6.54 -4.26 13.25
CA GLN A 119 5.26 -3.88 13.85
C GLN A 119 5.32 -2.47 14.44
N ILE A 120 6.36 -2.17 15.25
CA ILE A 120 6.57 -0.85 15.86
C ILE A 120 6.72 0.24 14.78
N LEU A 121 7.50 -0.01 13.73
CA LEU A 121 7.69 0.95 12.63
C LEU A 121 6.38 1.23 11.86
N ILE A 122 5.59 0.19 11.58
CA ILE A 122 4.27 0.30 10.94
C ILE A 122 3.31 1.10 11.83
N ASP A 123 3.32 0.84 13.13
CA ASP A 123 2.46 1.49 14.12
C ASP A 123 2.75 3.01 14.23
N ILE A 124 4.04 3.37 14.34
CA ILE A 124 4.52 4.75 14.36
C ILE A 124 4.22 5.47 13.03
N ASP A 125 4.49 4.83 11.89
CA ASP A 125 4.25 5.45 10.58
C ASP A 125 2.75 5.69 10.35
N THR A 126 1.90 4.74 10.72
CA THR A 126 0.42 4.86 10.62
C THR A 126 -0.09 6.02 11.47
N LEU A 127 0.38 6.15 12.72
CA LEU A 127 0.02 7.28 13.59
C LEU A 127 0.48 8.62 12.99
N ARG A 128 1.72 8.70 12.48
CA ARG A 128 2.24 9.92 11.84
C ARG A 128 1.43 10.32 10.61
N TRP A 129 0.97 9.36 9.81
CA TRP A 129 0.04 9.65 8.70
C TRP A 129 -1.32 10.12 9.19
N TRP A 130 -1.90 9.49 10.23
CA TRP A 130 -3.17 9.90 10.82
C TRP A 130 -3.13 11.34 11.33
N PHE A 131 -2.14 11.69 12.15
CA PHE A 131 -1.95 13.08 12.63
C PHE A 131 -1.77 14.08 11.48
N ARG A 132 -1.06 13.71 10.40
CA ARG A 132 -0.81 14.59 9.25
C ARG A 132 -2.07 14.92 8.43
N PHE A 133 -3.10 14.07 8.48
CA PHE A 133 -4.35 14.22 7.73
C PHE A 133 -5.58 14.50 8.60
N ARG A 134 -5.35 14.84 9.88
CA ARG A 134 -6.39 15.31 10.83
C ARG A 134 -6.38 16.84 10.99
N LYS A 135 -5.50 17.55 10.27
CA LYS A 135 -5.64 18.99 9.96
C LYS A 135 -6.58 19.15 8.78
#